data_AF-A0A6J4RZT0-F1
#
_entry.id   AF-A0A6J4RZT0-F1
#
_cell.length_a   1.000
_cell.length_b   1.000
_cell.length_c   1.000
_cell.angle_alpha   90.00
_cell.angle_beta   90.00
_cell.angle_gamma   90.00
#
_symmetry.space_group_name_H-M   'P 1'
#
loop_
_entity.id
_entity.type
_entity.pdbx_description
1 polymer ?
#
loop_
_entity_poly.entity_id
_entity_poly.type
_entity_poly.pdbx_seq_one_letter_code
_entity_poly.pdbx_strand_id
1 'polypeptide(L)'
;MTDNRQSLADLAALAAQQAAAPAPAPTAEGADVDEAFLVPTFEPTPLREQQIDKQGRAYATGRRKNAIARVWLKPGSGKITVNGRDQEVYFARPTLRLVINQPFGVAEREGQYDVVCTVTGGGLSGQAGAVKHGIAQALTRFEPVLRAPVKSAGYLTRDPRVVERKKYGRAKARRSFQFSKR
;
A
#
# COMPACT_ATOMS: atom_id res chain seq x y z
N MET A 1 -43.90 -18.99 31.61
CA MET A 1 -42.57 -19.35 32.12
C MET A 1 -41.58 -18.34 31.58
N THR A 2 -41.31 -17.34 32.42
CA THR A 2 -40.12 -16.46 32.51
C THR A 2 -39.35 -16.04 31.26
N ASP A 3 -39.42 -14.72 31.05
CA ASP A 3 -38.69 -13.84 30.16
C ASP A 3 -37.15 -13.99 30.23
N ASN A 4 -36.51 -14.14 29.07
CA ASN A 4 -35.07 -14.01 28.90
C ASN A 4 -34.74 -12.59 28.40
N ARG A 5 -34.85 -11.60 29.29
CA ARG A 5 -34.24 -10.28 29.10
C ARG A 5 -32.95 -10.25 29.91
N GLN A 6 -31.84 -10.55 29.24
CA GLN A 6 -30.50 -10.30 29.76
C GLN A 6 -30.39 -8.82 30.13
N SER A 7 -30.28 -8.54 31.42
CA SER A 7 -30.23 -7.20 31.99
C SER A 7 -28.85 -6.58 31.81
N LEU A 8 -28.83 -5.29 31.48
CA LEU A 8 -27.64 -4.44 31.38
C LEU A 8 -26.79 -4.37 32.67
N ALA A 9 -27.30 -4.87 33.79
CA ALA A 9 -26.57 -4.99 35.05
C ALA A 9 -25.45 -6.04 35.01
N ASP A 10 -25.61 -7.11 34.22
CA ASP A 10 -24.66 -8.23 34.17
C ASP A 10 -23.40 -7.88 33.35
N LEU A 11 -23.50 -6.95 32.39
CA LEU A 11 -22.36 -6.44 31.62
C LEU A 11 -21.51 -5.42 32.41
N ALA A 12 -22.12 -4.67 33.33
CA ALA A 12 -21.39 -3.74 34.20
C ALA A 12 -20.55 -4.48 35.26
N ALA A 13 -21.01 -5.63 35.73
CA ALA A 13 -20.28 -6.47 36.68
C ALA A 13 -19.02 -7.10 36.06
N LEU A 14 -19.04 -7.42 34.75
CA LEU A 14 -17.89 -8.00 34.06
C LEU A 14 -16.79 -6.94 33.77
N ALA A 15 -17.17 -5.70 33.50
CA ALA A 15 -16.22 -4.60 33.25
C ALA A 15 -15.52 -4.13 34.53
N ALA A 16 -16.15 -4.29 35.70
CA ALA A 16 -15.56 -3.96 37.00
C ALA A 16 -14.59 -5.05 37.52
N GLN A 17 -14.57 -6.25 36.92
CA GLN A 17 -13.67 -7.35 37.29
C GLN A 17 -12.35 -7.37 36.52
N GLN A 18 -12.13 -6.41 35.62
CA GLN A 18 -10.92 -6.34 34.81
C GLN A 18 -10.21 -4.98 34.95
N ALA A 19 -10.04 -4.54 36.19
CA ALA A 19 -9.06 -3.54 36.54
C ALA A 19 -8.51 -3.83 37.94
N ALA A 20 -7.18 -3.76 38.07
CA ALA A 20 -6.36 -3.87 39.27
C ALA A 20 -5.84 -5.28 39.65
N ALA A 21 -4.65 -5.60 39.13
CA ALA A 21 -3.63 -6.29 39.91
C ALA A 21 -2.28 -5.57 39.71
N PRO A 22 -1.63 -5.09 40.79
CA PRO A 22 -0.34 -4.42 40.74
C PRO A 22 0.80 -5.43 40.52
N ALA A 23 1.84 -4.98 39.83
CA ALA A 23 3.09 -5.73 39.65
C ALA A 23 3.73 -6.04 41.02
N PRO A 24 4.07 -7.30 41.33
CA PRO A 24 5.00 -7.58 42.41
C PRO A 24 6.44 -7.33 41.92
N ALA A 25 7.16 -6.46 42.63
CA ALA A 25 8.61 -6.40 42.56
C ALA A 25 9.20 -7.74 43.05
N PRO A 26 10.20 -8.33 42.38
CA PRO A 26 11.00 -9.39 42.98
C PRO A 26 12.16 -8.76 43.74
N THR A 27 12.13 -8.86 45.07
CA THR A 27 13.33 -8.79 45.89
C THR A 27 13.75 -10.24 46.17
N ALA A 28 14.86 -10.66 45.57
CA ALA A 28 15.64 -11.81 46.00
C ALA A 28 17.11 -11.50 45.70
N GLU A 29 17.89 -11.35 46.77
CA GLU A 29 19.35 -11.23 46.71
C GLU A 29 19.99 -12.57 46.29
N GLY A 30 20.96 -12.49 45.38
CA GLY A 30 22.20 -13.26 45.46
C GLY A 30 22.26 -14.65 44.83
N ALA A 31 22.46 -14.72 43.50
CA ALA A 31 23.32 -15.72 42.86
C ALA A 31 23.74 -15.20 41.48
N ASP A 32 25.05 -15.15 41.25
CA ASP A 32 25.71 -14.64 40.07
C ASP A 32 25.21 -15.27 38.76
N VAL A 33 24.68 -14.43 37.87
CA VAL A 33 24.79 -14.53 36.41
C VAL A 33 24.68 -13.11 35.86
N ASP A 34 25.84 -12.51 35.61
CA ASP A 34 26.04 -11.46 34.61
C ASP A 34 25.58 -11.99 33.23
N GLU A 35 24.27 -12.05 33.00
CA GLU A 35 23.73 -12.10 31.65
C GLU A 35 23.19 -10.70 31.34
N ALA A 36 24.08 -9.91 30.75
CA ALA A 36 23.71 -8.73 30.00
C ALA A 36 22.61 -9.13 29.00
N PHE A 37 21.36 -8.89 29.36
CA PHE A 37 20.26 -8.88 28.41
C PHE A 37 20.54 -7.76 27.44
N LEU A 38 21.27 -8.11 26.38
CA LEU A 38 21.47 -7.33 25.18
C LEU A 38 20.08 -7.03 24.64
N VAL A 39 19.54 -5.88 25.05
CA VAL A 39 18.51 -5.19 24.28
C VAL A 39 19.08 -5.15 22.86
N PRO A 40 18.46 -5.79 21.86
CA PRO A 40 18.94 -5.65 20.51
C PRO A 40 18.79 -4.16 20.17
N THR A 41 19.91 -3.45 20.21
CA THR A 41 20.04 -2.09 19.69
C THR A 41 19.83 -2.23 18.19
N PHE A 42 18.57 -2.20 17.78
CA PHE A 42 18.21 -2.19 16.38
C PHE A 42 18.75 -0.88 15.84
N GLU A 43 19.90 -0.96 15.14
CA GLU A 43 20.46 0.22 14.51
C GLU A 43 19.38 0.87 13.64
N PRO A 44 19.18 2.20 13.72
CA PRO A 44 18.23 2.86 12.86
C PRO A 44 18.68 2.59 11.43
N THR A 45 17.90 1.79 10.70
CA THR A 45 18.17 1.52 9.29
C THR A 45 18.34 2.88 8.62
N PRO A 46 19.46 3.14 7.94
CA PRO A 46 19.73 4.48 7.41
C PRO A 46 18.55 4.90 6.52
N LEU A 47 17.93 6.01 6.88
CA LEU A 47 16.87 6.59 6.07
C LEU A 47 17.47 6.90 4.70
N ARG A 48 16.83 6.39 3.65
CA ARG A 48 17.26 6.68 2.28
C ARG A 48 17.26 8.19 2.06
N GLU A 49 18.16 8.67 1.23
CA GLU A 49 18.19 10.08 0.84
C GLU A 49 16.94 10.48 0.05
N GLN A 50 16.47 11.70 0.31
CA GLN A 50 15.35 12.31 -0.41
C GLN A 50 15.79 12.67 -1.84
N GLN A 51 15.07 12.17 -2.85
CA GLN A 51 15.40 12.39 -4.26
C GLN A 51 14.37 13.33 -4.89
N ILE A 52 14.73 14.61 -4.95
CA ILE A 52 13.86 15.69 -5.43
C ILE A 52 14.59 16.51 -6.50
N ASP A 53 13.85 16.95 -7.51
CA ASP A 53 14.37 17.83 -8.56
C ASP A 53 14.57 19.27 -8.05
N LYS A 54 15.29 20.09 -8.84
CA LYS A 54 15.44 21.55 -8.60
C LYS A 54 14.13 22.31 -8.38
N GLN A 55 12.99 21.76 -8.83
CA GLN A 55 11.66 22.35 -8.72
C GLN A 55 10.82 21.79 -7.56
N GLY A 56 11.42 21.02 -6.64
CA GLY A 56 10.70 20.46 -5.50
C GLY A 56 9.74 19.32 -5.87
N ARG A 57 9.98 18.65 -7.00
CA ARG A 57 9.14 17.55 -7.49
C ARG A 57 9.85 16.22 -7.36
N ALA A 58 9.12 15.17 -7.01
CA ALA A 58 9.63 13.81 -7.06
C ALA A 58 9.20 13.13 -8.36
N TYR A 59 10.18 12.64 -9.12
CA TYR A 59 9.94 11.85 -10.32
C TYR A 59 9.87 10.37 -10.00
N ALA A 60 8.93 9.64 -10.60
CA ALA A 60 8.89 8.19 -10.56
C ALA A 60 8.24 7.59 -11.82
N THR A 61 8.46 6.29 -12.02
CA THR A 61 7.89 5.56 -13.15
C THR A 61 7.18 4.29 -12.69
N GLY A 62 5.92 4.15 -13.06
CA GLY A 62 5.15 2.94 -12.82
C GLY A 62 4.91 2.14 -14.10
N ARG A 63 4.85 0.82 -13.99
CA ARG A 63 4.56 -0.09 -15.12
C ARG A 63 3.63 -1.21 -14.70
N ARG A 64 2.60 -1.51 -15.49
CA ARG A 64 1.70 -2.66 -15.31
C ARG A 64 1.24 -3.17 -16.65
N LYS A 65 1.39 -4.47 -16.92
CA LYS A 65 1.17 -5.04 -18.25
C LYS A 65 1.98 -4.23 -19.30
N ASN A 66 1.30 -3.69 -20.31
CA ASN A 66 1.88 -2.84 -21.36
C ASN A 66 1.76 -1.33 -21.07
N ALA A 67 1.19 -0.94 -19.92
CA ALA A 67 1.04 0.46 -19.56
C ALA A 67 2.29 0.98 -18.82
N ILE A 68 2.72 2.18 -19.20
CA ILE A 68 3.84 2.91 -18.62
C ILE A 68 3.32 4.27 -18.15
N ALA A 69 3.55 4.59 -16.89
CA ALA A 69 3.18 5.87 -16.28
C ALA A 69 4.44 6.59 -15.81
N ARG A 70 4.64 7.82 -16.27
CA ARG A 70 5.62 8.77 -15.74
C ARG A 70 4.89 9.70 -14.80
N VAL A 71 5.32 9.76 -13.55
CA VAL A 71 4.62 10.49 -12.49
C VAL A 71 5.55 11.55 -11.92
N TRP A 72 5.04 12.76 -11.80
CA TRP A 72 5.65 13.87 -11.09
C TRP A 72 4.76 14.20 -9.91
N LEU A 73 5.33 14.13 -8.71
CA LEU A 73 4.66 14.47 -7.47
C LEU A 73 5.15 15.84 -6.99
N LYS A 74 4.23 16.71 -6.59
CA LYS A 74 4.52 18.03 -6.03
C LYS A 74 3.66 18.23 -4.76
N PRO A 75 4.16 18.86 -3.69
CA PRO A 75 3.28 19.29 -2.59
C PRO A 75 2.25 20.32 -3.10
N GLY A 76 0.98 20.15 -2.73
CA GLY A 76 -0.11 20.95 -3.29
C GLY A 76 -1.49 20.59 -2.75
N SER A 77 -2.51 20.76 -3.59
CA SER A 77 -3.94 20.72 -3.23
C SER A 77 -4.65 19.38 -3.45
N GLY A 78 -3.92 18.32 -3.82
CA GLY A 78 -4.52 17.01 -4.11
C GLY A 78 -5.03 16.84 -5.55
N LYS A 79 -4.67 17.74 -6.48
CA LYS A 79 -5.12 17.67 -7.87
C LYS A 79 -4.34 16.62 -8.65
N ILE A 80 -5.06 15.71 -9.31
CA ILE A 80 -4.48 14.62 -10.10
C ILE A 80 -4.80 14.85 -11.57
N THR A 81 -3.78 15.22 -12.35
CA THR A 81 -3.88 15.45 -13.78
C THR A 81 -3.24 14.30 -14.55
N VAL A 82 -3.99 13.71 -15.48
CA VAL A 82 -3.59 12.56 -16.31
C VAL A 82 -3.60 12.96 -17.78
N ASN A 83 -2.43 12.98 -18.43
CA ASN A 83 -2.29 13.36 -19.85
C ASN A 83 -2.95 14.72 -20.21
N GLY A 84 -2.86 15.69 -19.29
CA GLY A 84 -3.44 17.02 -19.48
C GLY A 84 -4.96 17.11 -19.26
N ARG A 85 -5.60 16.03 -18.79
CA ARG A 85 -7.02 16.00 -18.41
C ARG A 85 -7.15 15.69 -16.92
N ASP A 86 -8.27 16.09 -16.33
CA ASP A 86 -8.58 15.74 -14.95
C ASP A 86 -8.78 14.22 -14.79
N GLN A 87 -8.45 13.67 -13.62
CA GLN A 87 -8.58 12.26 -13.32
C GLN A 87 -10.01 11.74 -13.50
N GLU A 88 -11.02 12.57 -13.24
CA GLU A 88 -12.41 12.15 -13.31
C GLU A 88 -12.85 11.91 -14.75
N VAL A 89 -12.38 12.79 -15.64
CA VAL A 89 -12.66 12.72 -17.08
C VAL A 89 -11.87 11.57 -17.73
N TYR A 90 -10.61 11.36 -17.33
CA TYR A 90 -9.79 10.30 -17.91
C TYR A 90 -10.22 8.90 -17.44
N PHE A 91 -10.45 8.75 -16.13
CA PHE A 91 -10.92 7.50 -15.54
C PHE A 91 -12.41 7.60 -15.24
N ALA A 92 -13.25 7.32 -16.24
CA ALA A 92 -14.70 7.37 -16.11
C ALA A 92 -15.25 6.43 -15.01
N ARG A 93 -14.55 5.34 -14.68
CA ARG A 93 -14.99 4.38 -13.64
C ARG A 93 -14.47 4.79 -12.26
N PRO A 94 -15.33 4.96 -11.24
CA PRO A 94 -14.90 5.35 -9.90
C PRO A 94 -13.98 4.33 -9.23
N THR A 95 -14.13 3.04 -9.55
CA THR A 95 -13.24 1.98 -9.06
C THR A 95 -11.78 2.22 -9.44
N LEU A 96 -11.51 2.80 -10.62
CA LEU A 96 -10.15 3.09 -11.06
C LEU A 96 -9.55 4.29 -10.32
N ARG A 97 -10.39 5.27 -9.96
CA ARG A 97 -10.00 6.43 -9.15
C ARG A 97 -9.61 6.00 -7.74
N LEU A 98 -10.41 5.10 -7.14
CA LEU A 98 -10.12 4.53 -5.82
C LEU A 98 -8.76 3.81 -5.80
N VAL A 99 -8.42 3.06 -6.85
CA VAL A 99 -7.13 2.37 -6.98
C VAL A 99 -5.95 3.36 -7.02
N ILE A 100 -6.13 4.53 -7.61
CA ILE A 100 -5.10 5.59 -7.67
C ILE A 100 -4.91 6.24 -6.29
N ASN A 101 -5.98 6.35 -5.49
CA ASN A 101 -5.95 6.99 -4.17
C ASN A 101 -5.42 6.09 -3.04
N GLN A 102 -5.46 4.77 -3.19
CA GLN A 102 -4.93 3.79 -2.21
C GLN A 102 -3.55 4.12 -1.58
N PRO A 103 -2.50 4.51 -2.35
CA PRO A 103 -1.21 4.85 -1.76
C PRO A 103 -1.25 6.10 -0.86
N PHE A 104 -2.15 7.05 -1.11
CA PHE A 104 -2.31 8.24 -0.25
C PHE A 104 -2.99 7.90 1.08
N GLY A 105 -3.96 6.98 1.07
CA GLY A 105 -4.61 6.51 2.29
C GLY A 105 -3.64 5.78 3.23
N VAL A 106 -2.79 4.91 2.69
CA VAL A 106 -1.75 4.22 3.49
C VAL A 106 -0.67 5.18 4.03
N ALA A 107 -0.38 6.24 3.28
CA ALA A 107 0.56 7.25 3.71
C ALA A 107 -0.04 8.28 4.68
N GLU A 108 -1.37 8.30 4.87
CA GLU A 108 -2.08 9.36 5.60
C GLU A 108 -1.73 10.77 5.06
N ARG A 109 -1.63 10.88 3.72
CA ARG A 109 -1.29 12.11 3.00
C ARG A 109 -2.32 12.47 1.94
N GLU A 110 -3.58 12.16 2.21
CA GLU A 110 -4.68 12.52 1.33
C GLU A 110 -4.79 14.04 1.18
N GLY A 111 -4.91 14.53 -0.06
CA GLY A 111 -5.06 15.96 -0.36
C GLY A 111 -3.80 16.82 -0.25
N GLN A 112 -2.65 16.27 0.12
CA GLN A 112 -1.42 17.06 0.35
C GLN A 112 -0.51 17.19 -0.88
N TYR A 113 -0.71 16.34 -1.88
CA TYR A 113 0.15 16.31 -3.07
C TYR A 113 -0.65 16.44 -4.36
N ASP A 114 -0.18 17.31 -5.24
CA ASP A 114 -0.60 17.33 -6.64
C ASP A 114 0.21 16.30 -7.44
N VAL A 115 -0.48 15.61 -8.34
CA VAL A 115 0.10 14.58 -9.20
C VAL A 115 -0.08 14.98 -10.65
N VAL A 116 1.03 15.08 -11.37
CA VAL A 116 1.01 15.22 -12.83
C VAL A 116 1.56 13.95 -13.43
N CYS A 117 0.72 13.21 -14.15
CA CYS A 117 1.13 11.95 -14.76
C CYS A 117 0.93 11.94 -16.28
N THR A 118 1.92 11.37 -16.96
CA THR A 118 1.88 11.06 -18.39
C THR A 118 1.85 9.56 -18.54
N VAL A 119 0.82 9.02 -19.19
CA VAL A 119 0.58 7.59 -19.29
C VAL A 119 0.46 7.17 -20.75
N THR A 120 1.17 6.11 -21.11
CA THR A 120 1.19 5.55 -22.47
C THR A 120 1.01 4.03 -22.44
N GLY A 121 0.40 3.49 -23.49
CA GLY A 121 0.19 2.05 -23.68
C GLY A 121 -0.89 1.42 -22.79
N GLY A 122 -1.17 0.14 -23.06
CA GLY A 122 -2.17 -0.65 -22.35
C GLY A 122 -3.61 -0.14 -22.52
N GLY A 123 -4.45 -0.40 -21.52
CA GLY A 123 -5.81 0.15 -21.42
C GLY A 123 -6.07 0.71 -20.02
N LEU A 124 -7.23 1.35 -19.81
CA LEU A 124 -7.53 2.16 -18.61
C LEU A 124 -7.22 1.46 -17.28
N SER A 125 -7.57 0.17 -17.13
CA SER A 125 -7.27 -0.59 -15.91
C SER A 125 -5.77 -0.87 -15.70
N GLY A 126 -5.03 -1.13 -16.79
CA GLY A 126 -3.57 -1.29 -16.73
C GLY A 126 -2.89 0.04 -16.39
N GLN A 127 -3.39 1.12 -16.97
CA GLN A 127 -2.91 2.48 -16.74
C GLN A 127 -3.13 2.94 -15.30
N ALA A 128 -4.33 2.77 -14.73
CA ALA A 128 -4.58 3.11 -13.33
C ALA A 128 -3.63 2.37 -12.37
N GLY A 129 -3.39 1.07 -12.60
CA GLY A 129 -2.44 0.31 -11.79
C GLY A 129 -0.97 0.71 -12.01
N ALA A 130 -0.60 1.20 -13.20
CA ALA A 130 0.72 1.78 -13.44
C ALA A 130 0.88 3.12 -12.71
N VAL A 131 -0.14 3.99 -12.74
CA VAL A 131 -0.17 5.26 -12.02
C VAL A 131 -0.06 5.04 -10.51
N LYS A 132 -0.86 4.11 -9.95
CA LYS A 132 -0.77 3.70 -8.53
C LYS A 132 0.67 3.36 -8.12
N HIS A 133 1.33 2.51 -8.90
CA HIS A 133 2.70 2.10 -8.59
C HIS A 133 3.70 3.27 -8.73
N GLY A 134 3.50 4.15 -9.71
CA GLY A 134 4.31 5.36 -9.87
C GLY A 134 4.16 6.34 -8.71
N ILE A 135 2.93 6.58 -8.23
CA ILE A 135 2.65 7.43 -7.06
C ILE A 135 3.32 6.87 -5.81
N ALA A 136 3.15 5.57 -5.55
CA ALA A 136 3.78 4.91 -4.41
C ALA A 136 5.31 5.09 -4.42
N GLN A 137 5.96 4.93 -5.58
CA GLN A 137 7.39 5.19 -5.71
C GLN A 137 7.75 6.66 -5.49
N ALA A 138 6.97 7.60 -6.05
CA ALA A 138 7.22 9.03 -5.90
C ALA A 138 7.12 9.48 -4.44
N LEU A 139 6.11 8.99 -3.70
CA LEU A 139 5.96 9.25 -2.26
C LEU A 139 7.19 8.80 -1.47
N THR A 140 7.73 7.62 -1.76
CA THR A 140 8.94 7.13 -1.06
C THR A 140 10.22 7.86 -1.41
N ARG A 141 10.26 8.56 -2.55
CA ARG A 141 11.40 9.42 -2.95
C ARG A 141 11.28 10.80 -2.32
N PHE A 142 10.05 11.28 -2.14
CA PHE A 142 9.76 12.54 -1.48
C PHE A 142 9.94 12.43 0.04
N GLU A 143 9.36 11.41 0.68
CA GLU A 143 9.50 11.15 2.12
C GLU A 143 10.00 9.71 2.32
N PRO A 144 11.32 9.52 2.58
CA PRO A 144 11.92 8.20 2.75
C PRO A 144 11.32 7.38 3.90
N VAL A 145 10.78 8.05 4.93
CA VAL A 145 10.14 7.45 6.10
C VAL A 145 8.88 6.66 5.70
N LEU A 146 8.12 7.14 4.70
CA LEU A 146 6.90 6.50 4.22
C LEU A 146 7.15 5.18 3.49
N ARG A 147 8.41 4.82 3.23
CA ARG A 147 8.72 3.55 2.56
C ARG A 147 8.29 2.34 3.38
N ALA A 148 8.44 2.36 4.71
CA ALA A 148 8.06 1.23 5.55
C ALA A 148 6.55 0.90 5.44
N PRO A 149 5.61 1.84 5.66
CA PRO A 149 4.18 1.56 5.53
C PRO A 149 3.76 1.25 4.08
N VAL A 150 4.33 1.93 3.09
CA VAL A 150 4.01 1.66 1.67
C VAL A 150 4.52 0.28 1.22
N LYS A 151 5.62 -0.20 1.82
CA LYS A 151 6.17 -1.54 1.54
C LYS A 151 5.36 -2.63 2.21
N SER A 152 4.94 -2.45 3.46
CA SER A 152 4.07 -3.42 4.14
C SER A 152 2.71 -3.55 3.44
N ALA A 153 2.15 -2.44 2.93
CA ALA A 153 0.93 -2.46 2.11
C ALA A 153 1.12 -3.05 0.69
N GLY A 154 2.35 -3.36 0.28
CA GLY A 154 2.64 -4.05 -0.99
C GLY A 154 2.57 -3.17 -2.25
N TYR A 155 2.59 -1.84 -2.14
CA TYR A 155 2.46 -0.94 -3.30
C TYR A 155 3.80 -0.66 -4.03
N LEU A 156 4.91 -0.94 -3.37
CA LEU A 156 6.26 -0.88 -3.96
C LEU A 156 6.58 -2.08 -4.86
N THR A 157 5.80 -3.16 -4.80
CA THR A 157 6.00 -4.34 -5.66
C THR A 157 5.30 -4.13 -6.99
N ARG A 158 6.04 -4.23 -8.09
CA ARG A 158 5.46 -4.20 -9.43
C ARG A 158 4.66 -5.49 -9.67
N ASP A 159 3.44 -5.37 -10.19
CA ASP A 159 2.67 -6.53 -10.66
C ASP A 159 3.34 -7.12 -11.93
N PRO A 160 3.91 -8.34 -11.85
CA PRO A 160 4.65 -8.92 -12.96
C PRO A 160 3.74 -9.60 -14.01
N ARG A 161 2.42 -9.68 -13.76
CA ARG A 161 1.49 -10.43 -14.63
C ARG A 161 1.41 -9.77 -16.01
N VAL A 162 1.73 -10.54 -17.04
CA VAL A 162 1.65 -10.16 -18.46
C VAL A 162 0.82 -11.20 -19.21
N VAL A 163 0.22 -10.79 -20.34
CA VAL A 163 -0.56 -11.71 -21.19
C VAL A 163 0.37 -12.76 -21.78
N GLU A 164 0.07 -14.03 -21.51
CA GLU A 164 0.78 -15.14 -22.13
C GLU A 164 0.54 -15.16 -23.64
N ARG A 165 1.60 -15.44 -24.40
CA ARG A 165 1.50 -15.62 -25.85
C ARG A 165 0.62 -16.82 -26.22
N LYS A 166 0.03 -16.79 -27.41
CA LYS A 166 -0.62 -17.97 -28.00
C LYS A 166 0.43 -19.05 -28.27
N LYS A 167 0.15 -20.28 -27.81
CA LYS A 167 0.98 -21.46 -28.09
C LYS A 167 0.42 -22.16 -29.33
N TYR A 168 1.31 -22.78 -30.12
CA TYR A 168 0.87 -23.56 -31.29
C TYR A 168 0.01 -24.75 -30.85
N GLY A 169 -0.89 -25.20 -31.73
CA GLY A 169 -1.83 -26.29 -31.42
C GLY A 169 -2.91 -25.95 -30.39
N ARG A 170 -3.02 -24.69 -29.93
CA ARG A 170 -4.03 -24.23 -28.97
C ARG A 170 -4.82 -23.05 -29.51
N ALA A 171 -6.10 -22.97 -29.16
CA ALA A 171 -6.99 -21.87 -29.55
C ALA A 171 -6.60 -20.54 -28.87
N LYS A 172 -6.14 -20.59 -27.62
CA LYS A 172 -5.60 -19.45 -26.84
C LYS A 172 -4.33 -19.87 -26.08
N ALA A 173 -3.83 -19.06 -25.15
CA ALA A 173 -2.64 -19.38 -24.35
C ALA A 173 -2.71 -20.77 -23.68
N ARG A 174 -3.88 -21.13 -23.13
CA ARG A 174 -4.11 -22.43 -22.46
C ARG A 174 -5.24 -23.27 -23.06
N ARG A 175 -6.26 -22.65 -23.66
CA ARG A 175 -7.43 -23.34 -24.23
C ARG A 175 -7.03 -24.26 -25.40
N SER A 176 -7.16 -25.56 -25.21
CA SER A 176 -7.05 -26.57 -26.27
C SER A 176 -8.35 -26.69 -27.07
N PHE A 177 -8.26 -27.31 -28.25
CA PHE A 177 -9.44 -27.81 -28.95
C PHE A 177 -10.00 -29.04 -28.22
N GLN A 178 -11.25 -29.41 -28.52
CA GLN A 178 -11.85 -30.63 -28.00
C GLN A 178 -11.07 -31.85 -28.50
N PHE A 179 -10.70 -32.77 -27.61
CA PHE A 179 -9.98 -33.99 -27.96
C PHE A 179 -10.98 -35.14 -28.17
N SER A 180 -10.90 -35.84 -29.32
CA SER A 180 -11.66 -37.06 -29.59
C SER A 180 -10.81 -38.30 -29.29
N LYS A 181 -11.21 -39.10 -28.29
CA LYS A 181 -10.48 -40.29 -27.80
C LYS A 181 -10.78 -41.57 -28.60
N ARG A 182 -11.24 -41.46 -29.85
CA ARG A 182 -11.65 -42.64 -30.63
C ARG A 182 -10.44 -43.41 -31.14
#